data_AF-A0AAV5CAE2-F1
#
_entry.id   AF-A0AAV5CAE2-F1
#
_cell.length_a   1.000
_cell.length_b   1.000
_cell.length_c   1.000
_cell.angle_alpha   90.00
_cell.angle_beta   90.00
_cell.angle_gamma   90.00
#
_symmetry.space_group_name_H-M   'P 1'
#
loop_
_entity.id
_entity.type
_entity.pdbx_description
1 polymer ?
#
loop_
_entity_poly.entity_id
_entity_poly.type
_entity_poly.pdbx_seq_one_letter_code
_entity_poly.pdbx_strand_id
1 'polypeptide(L)' 'MVLIDGEDDDQGQKIMVHVRMLREPCMAALLDMAAQQFGLSQRGVLRIPCNVMRFEKMMNGLMFEAAR' A
#
# COMPACT_ATOMS: atom_id res chain seq x y z
N MET A 1 7.68 1.84 4.79
CA MET A 1 7.16 0.46 5.02
C MET A 1 5.65 0.57 5.15
N VAL A 2 4.93 -0.25 4.41
CA VAL A 2 3.47 -0.21 4.32
C VAL A 2 2.93 -1.53 4.87
N LEU A 3 1.86 -1.51 5.65
CA LEU A 3 1.19 -2.68 6.18
C LEU A 3 -0.13 -2.85 5.46
N ILE A 4 -0.33 -4.01 4.83
CA ILE A 4 -1.48 -4.30 3.98
C ILE A 4 -2.42 -5.22 4.77
N ASP A 5 -3.61 -4.75 5.12
CA ASP A 5 -4.55 -5.53 5.92
C ASP A 5 -5.11 -6.71 5.11
N GLY A 6 -4.89 -7.94 5.60
CA GLY A 6 -5.44 -9.17 5.03
C GLY A 6 -6.81 -9.50 5.62
N GLU A 7 -7.58 -10.38 4.95
CA GLU A 7 -8.89 -10.85 5.43
C GLU A 7 -8.79 -11.81 6.64
N ASP A 8 -7.60 -12.38 6.90
CA ASP A 8 -7.37 -13.32 7.98
C ASP A 8 -6.27 -12.81 8.93
N ASP A 9 -6.64 -12.62 10.20
CA ASP A 9 -5.86 -12.19 11.36
C ASP A 9 -5.37 -10.73 11.39
N ASP A 10 -5.36 -10.16 12.60
CA ASP A 10 -4.86 -8.83 13.03
C ASP A 10 -3.38 -8.53 12.66
N GLN A 11 -2.77 -9.32 11.79
CA GLN A 11 -1.40 -9.21 11.31
C GLN A 11 -1.35 -9.06 9.79
N GLY A 12 -1.77 -7.90 9.28
CA GLY A 12 -1.54 -7.52 7.88
C GLY A 12 -0.07 -7.63 7.46
N GLN A 13 0.18 -7.80 6.15
CA GLN A 13 1.52 -8.04 5.61
C GLN A 13 2.32 -6.74 5.49
N LYS A 14 3.55 -6.71 6.03
CA LYS A 14 4.46 -5.57 5.88
C LYS A 14 5.25 -5.67 4.58
N ILE A 15 5.08 -4.68 3.70
CA ILE A 15 5.73 -4.59 2.40
C ILE A 15 6.59 -3.34 2.33
N MET A 16 7.81 -3.49 1.79
CA MET A 16 8.66 -2.36 1.44
C MET A 16 8.33 -1.90 0.03
N VAL A 17 7.99 -0.62 -0.11
CA VAL A 17 7.74 0.02 -1.41
C VAL A 17 8.76 1.11 -1.64
N HIS A 18 9.15 1.31 -2.91
CA HIS A 18 10.02 2.41 -3.28
C HIS A 18 9.27 3.74 -3.13
N VAL A 19 9.91 4.78 -2.59
CA VAL A 19 9.25 6.08 -2.32
C VAL A 19 8.63 6.70 -3.58
N ARG A 20 9.22 6.45 -4.76
CA ARG A 20 8.68 6.89 -6.05
C ARG A 20 7.26 6.36 -6.32
N MET A 21 6.95 5.14 -5.86
CA MET A 21 5.64 4.50 -6.04
C MET A 21 4.54 5.24 -5.28
N LEU A 22 4.86 6.01 -4.24
CA LEU A 22 3.89 6.84 -3.52
C LEU A 22 3.33 7.99 -4.36
N ARG A 23 3.97 8.31 -5.50
CA ARG A 23 3.51 9.33 -6.45
C ARG A 23 2.60 8.76 -7.53
N GLU A 24 2.49 7.44 -7.62
CA GLU A 24 1.64 6.81 -8.62
C GLU A 24 0.16 7.04 -8.30
N PRO A 25 -0.70 7.36 -9.29
CA PRO A 25 -2.11 7.66 -9.05
C PRO A 25 -2.86 6.55 -8.30
N CYS A 26 -2.54 5.29 -8.61
CA CYS A 26 -3.12 4.13 -7.93
C CYS A 26 -2.72 4.05 -6.46
N MET A 27 -1.49 4.44 -6.13
CA MET A 27 -1.02 4.51 -4.75
C MET A 27 -1.67 5.69 -4.03
N ALA A 28 -1.80 6.85 -4.66
CA ALA A 28 -2.51 8.00 -4.08
C ALA A 28 -3.95 7.64 -3.67
N ALA A 29 -4.69 6.92 -4.52
CA ALA A 29 -6.02 6.44 -4.18
C ALA A 29 -6.04 5.51 -2.95
N LEU A 30 -5.05 4.60 -2.82
CA LEU A 30 -4.92 3.75 -1.64
C LEU A 30 -4.56 4.53 -0.38
N LEU A 31 -3.74 5.57 -0.51
CA LEU A 31 -3.39 6.47 0.58
C LEU A 31 -4.60 7.28 1.07
N ASP A 32 -5.44 7.75 0.16
CA ASP A 32 -6.67 8.46 0.50
C ASP A 32 -7.65 7.54 1.23
N MET A 33 -7.81 6.29 0.77
CA MET A 33 -8.62 5.28 1.48
C MET A 33 -8.07 5.00 2.87
N ALA A 34 -6.75 4.86 3.01
CA ALA A 34 -6.09 4.67 4.29
C ALA A 34 -6.29 5.87 5.23
N ALA A 35 -6.19 7.10 4.72
CA ALA A 35 -6.42 8.30 5.49
C ALA A 35 -7.88 8.41 5.97
N GLN A 36 -8.84 8.01 5.14
CA GLN A 36 -10.26 7.98 5.52
C GLN A 36 -10.56 6.94 6.60
N GLN A 37 -9.93 5.76 6.51
CA GLN A 37 -10.23 4.65 7.42
C GLN A 37 -9.45 4.71 8.74
N PHE A 38 -8.18 5.14 8.69
CA PHE A 38 -7.26 5.08 9.82
C PHE A 38 -6.77 6.45 10.28
N GLY A 39 -7.11 7.52 9.55
CA GLY A 39 -6.60 8.87 9.79
C GLY A 39 -5.14 9.06 9.35
N LEU A 40 -4.67 10.30 9.45
CA LEU A 40 -3.28 10.69 9.11
C LEU A 40 -2.29 10.48 10.26
N SER A 41 -2.78 10.06 11.44
CA SER A 41 -1.97 9.92 12.66
C SER A 41 -1.27 8.56 12.78
N GLN A 42 -1.20 7.79 11.69
CA GLN A 42 -0.49 6.52 11.66
C GLN A 42 1.00 6.73 11.97
N ARG A 43 1.50 6.04 13.01
CA ARG A 43 2.91 6.14 13.42
C ARG A 43 3.70 4.94 12.93
N GLY A 44 4.84 5.20 12.30
CA GLY A 44 5.78 4.17 11.84
C GLY A 44 5.38 3.53 10.51
N VAL A 45 4.48 2.54 10.55
CA VAL A 45 3.99 1.86 9.34
C VAL A 45 2.67 2.44 8.88
N LEU A 46 2.52 2.58 7.57
CA LEU A 46 1.31 3.08 6.96
C LEU A 46 0.36 1.90 6.70
N ARG A 47 -0.83 1.85 7.33
CA ARG A 47 -1.79 0.77 7.08
C ARG A 47 -2.63 1.09 5.86
N ILE A 48 -2.73 0.15 4.93
CA ILE A 48 -3.50 0.28 3.70
C ILE A 48 -4.61 -0.77 3.70
N PRO A 49 -5.87 -0.34 3.51
CA PRO A 49 -7.00 -1.24 3.44
C PRO A 49 -7.11 -1.83 2.03
N CYS A 50 -6.23 -2.78 1.73
CA CYS A 50 -6.19 -3.45 0.43
C CYS A 50 -5.86 -4.93 0.65
N ASN A 51 -6.41 -5.81 -0.17
CA ASN A 51 -6.00 -7.20 -0.15
C ASN A 51 -4.53 -7.31 -0.62
N VAL A 52 -3.73 -8.07 0.13
CA VAL A 52 -2.31 -8.30 -0.13
C VAL A 52 -2.02 -8.72 -1.57
N MET A 53 -2.75 -9.71 -2.11
CA MET A 53 -2.53 -10.22 -3.46
C MET A 53 -2.80 -9.16 -4.53
N ARG A 54 -3.79 -8.29 -4.30
CA ARG A 54 -4.09 -7.17 -5.21
C ARG A 54 -3.00 -6.12 -5.14
N PHE A 55 -2.50 -5.82 -3.94
CA PHE A 55 -1.42 -4.86 -3.75
C PHE A 55 -0.13 -5.34 -4.43
N GLU A 56 0.27 -6.60 -4.25
CA GLU A 56 1.46 -7.16 -4.89
C GLU A 56 1.34 -7.14 -6.42
N LYS A 57 0.17 -7.49 -6.97
CA LYS A 57 -0.07 -7.42 -8.43
C LYS A 57 0.05 -6.00 -8.97
N MET A 58 -0.48 -5.01 -8.25
CA MET A 58 -0.33 -3.59 -8.60
C MET A 58 1.14 -3.17 -8.59
N MET A 59 1.86 -3.49 -7.50
CA MET A 59 3.27 -3.14 -7.35
C MET A 59 4.15 -3.77 -8.44
N ASN A 60 3.90 -5.03 -8.80
CA ASN A 60 4.59 -5.69 -9.89
C ASN A 60 4.35 -4.96 -11.21
N GLY A 61 3.10 -4.58 -11.51
CA GLY A 61 2.77 -3.80 -12.72
C GLY A 61 3.52 -2.47 -12.80
N LEU A 62 3.58 -1.74 -11.68
CA LEU A 62 4.31 -0.46 -11.61
C LEU A 62 5.83 -0.64 -11.72
N MET A 63 6.39 -1.73 -11.17
CA MET A 63 7.81 -2.04 -11.33
C MET A 63 8.20 -2.36 -12.77
N PHE A 64 7.31 -3.01 -13.55
CA PHE A 64 7.55 -3.26 -14.98
C PHE A 64 7.51 -1.98 -15.82
N GLU A 65 6.64 -1.02 -15.49
CA GLU A 65 6.61 0.31 -16.14
C GLU A 65 7.86 1.13 -15.82
N ALA A 66 8.33 1.11 -14.56
CA ALA A 66 9.51 1.87 -14.14
C ALA A 66 10.85 1.33 -14.67
N ALA A 67 10.87 0.11 -15.25
CA ALA A 67 12.05 -0.52 -15.84
C ALA A 67 12.13 -0.36 -17.37
N ARG A 68 11.13 0.28 -17.99
CA ARG A 68 11.15 0.71 -19.40
C ARG A 68 11.65 2.14 -19.52
#